data_AF-A0A5M5ZRX4-F1
#
_entry.id   AF-A0A5M5ZRX4-F1
#
_cell.length_a   1.000
_cell.length_b   1.000
_cell.length_c   1.000
_cell.angle_alpha   90.00
_cell.angle_beta   90.00
_cell.angle_gamma   90.00
#
_symmetry.space_group_name_H-M   'P 1'
#
loop_
_entity.id
_entity.type
_entity.pdbx_description
1 polymer ?
#
loop_
_entity_poly.entity_id
_entity_poly.type
_entity_poly.pdbx_seq_one_letter_code
_entity_poly.pdbx_strand_id
1 'polypeptide(L)'
;MEELKISNRQIAMMAFDRLRKENKKDSALRLARCLLQGTSISLGIGDIDWDIDTAIRQCGGEPSTGYRYTAYFHFNRKTEMVKERYDEIVKELYG
;
A
#
# COMPACT_ATOMS: atom_id res chain seq x y z
N MET A 1 9.94 -21.25 -5.61
CA MET A 1 9.86 -19.85 -5.17
C MET A 1 9.47 -19.84 -3.71
N GLU A 2 10.21 -19.09 -2.89
CA GLU A 2 9.91 -18.92 -1.46
C GLU A 2 8.79 -17.87 -1.32
N GLU A 3 7.68 -18.22 -0.70
CA GLU A 3 6.56 -17.31 -0.44
C GLU A 3 6.61 -16.81 1.01
N LEU A 4 6.50 -15.48 1.17
CA LEU A 4 6.49 -14.79 2.45
C LEU A 4 5.10 -14.23 2.74
N LYS A 5 4.70 -14.29 4.02
CA LYS A 5 3.47 -13.62 4.50
C LYS A 5 3.85 -12.25 5.08
N ILE A 6 3.76 -11.22 4.24
CA ILE A 6 4.07 -9.85 4.62
C ILE A 6 2.84 -9.19 5.25
N SER A 7 3.04 -8.38 6.29
CA SER A 7 1.92 -7.62 6.86
C SER A 7 1.46 -6.52 5.89
N ASN A 8 0.15 -6.38 5.70
CA ASN A 8 -0.39 -5.29 4.90
C ASN A 8 -0.04 -3.93 5.49
N ARG A 9 0.17 -3.84 6.81
CA ARG A 9 0.72 -2.63 7.44
C ARG A 9 2.13 -2.32 6.93
N GLN A 10 3.00 -3.31 6.77
CA GLN A 10 4.34 -3.10 6.20
C GLN A 10 4.25 -2.66 4.75
N ILE A 11 3.38 -3.28 3.95
CA ILE A 11 3.12 -2.86 2.56
C ILE A 11 2.64 -1.40 2.50
N ALA A 12 1.71 -1.01 3.37
CA ALA A 12 1.24 0.36 3.45
C ALA A 12 2.33 1.36 3.90
N MET A 13 3.25 0.94 4.77
CA MET A 13 4.41 1.78 5.12
C MET A 13 5.37 1.96 3.94
N MET A 14 5.66 0.90 3.18
CA MET A 14 6.45 1.00 1.95
C MET A 14 5.75 1.91 0.92
N ALA A 15 4.43 1.79 0.77
CA ALA A 15 3.64 2.65 -0.11
C ALA A 15 3.70 4.12 0.33
N PHE A 16 3.67 4.40 1.64
CA PHE A 16 3.85 5.74 2.17
C PHE A 16 5.23 6.32 1.83
N ASP A 17 6.29 5.54 2.02
CA ASP A 17 7.65 5.98 1.67
C ASP A 17 7.81 6.23 0.17
N ARG A 18 7.17 5.41 -0.67
CA ARG A 18 7.11 5.61 -2.12
C ARG A 18 6.42 6.92 -2.49
N LEU A 19 5.23 7.18 -1.93
CA LEU A 19 4.50 8.43 -2.15
C LEU A 19 5.32 9.67 -1.72
N ARG A 20 6.11 9.55 -0.65
CA ARG A 20 7.04 10.61 -0.23
C ARG A 20 8.15 10.85 -1.25
N LYS A 21 8.76 9.79 -1.79
CA LYS A 21 9.77 9.89 -2.85
C LYS A 21 9.21 10.52 -4.12
N GLU A 22 7.95 10.24 -4.45
CA GLU A 22 7.24 10.82 -5.60
C GLU A 22 6.69 12.25 -5.33
N ASN A 23 6.96 12.83 -4.15
CA ASN A 23 6.46 14.15 -3.74
C ASN A 23 4.92 14.27 -3.74
N LYS A 24 4.19 13.16 -3.61
CA LYS A 24 2.72 13.09 -3.54
C LYS A 24 2.24 13.34 -2.11
N LYS A 25 2.38 14.59 -1.66
CA LYS A 25 2.18 14.99 -0.25
C LYS A 25 0.78 14.67 0.29
N ASP A 26 -0.27 15.01 -0.44
CA ASP A 26 -1.66 14.81 0.03
C ASP A 26 -2.01 13.33 0.16
N SER A 27 -1.60 12.53 -0.82
CA SER A 27 -1.72 11.07 -0.83
C SER A 27 -0.95 10.43 0.34
N ALA A 28 0.29 10.88 0.59
CA ALA A 28 1.09 10.42 1.72
C ALA A 28 0.46 10.80 3.06
N LEU A 29 -0.02 12.04 3.22
CA LEU A 29 -0.66 12.51 4.46
C LEU A 29 -1.93 11.74 4.77
N ARG A 30 -2.76 11.47 3.75
CA ARG A 30 -3.98 10.68 3.91
C ARG A 30 -3.65 9.24 4.34
N LEU A 31 -2.69 8.60 3.68
CA LEU A 31 -2.26 7.24 4.04
C LEU A 31 -1.69 7.19 5.46
N ALA A 32 -0.86 8.17 5.85
CA ALA A 32 -0.32 8.28 7.20
C ALA A 32 -1.41 8.43 8.25
N ARG A 33 -2.42 9.27 8.01
CA ARG A 33 -3.57 9.42 8.92
C ARG A 33 -4.29 8.10 9.13
N CYS A 34 -4.56 7.34 8.06
CA CYS A 34 -5.19 6.03 8.16
C CYS A 34 -4.31 5.01 8.87
N LEU A 35 -3.00 5.02 8.65
CA LEU A 35 -2.05 4.14 9.36
C LEU A 35 -1.98 4.41 10.87
N LEU A 36 -2.17 5.66 11.29
CA LEU A 36 -2.14 6.04 12.71
C LEU A 36 -3.46 5.77 13.44
N GLN A 37 -4.60 5.96 12.75
CA GLN A 37 -5.92 5.98 13.38
C GLN A 37 -6.83 4.80 13.00
N GLY A 38 -6.51 4.08 11.92
CA GLY A 38 -7.38 3.10 11.31
C GLY A 38 -6.81 1.69 11.22
N THR A 39 -7.70 0.75 10.92
CA THR A 39 -7.35 -0.66 10.61
C THR A 39 -7.39 -0.95 9.11
N SER A 40 -7.85 0.00 8.31
CA SER A 40 -7.92 -0.04 6.86
C SER A 40 -7.95 1.37 6.26
N ILE A 41 -7.79 1.44 4.94
CA ILE A 41 -8.07 2.62 4.14
C ILE A 41 -9.09 2.27 3.05
N SER A 42 -10.08 3.14 2.87
CA SER A 42 -10.99 3.12 1.73
C SER A 42 -10.41 3.96 0.59
N LEU A 43 -10.43 3.40 -0.62
CA LEU A 43 -9.87 3.97 -1.83
C LEU A 43 -10.99 4.16 -2.85
N GLY A 44 -11.36 5.41 -3.09
CA GLY A 44 -12.35 5.83 -4.08
C GLY A 44 -11.77 6.08 -5.47
N ILE A 45 -12.43 6.94 -6.25
CA ILE A 45 -12.10 7.26 -7.65
C ILE A 45 -11.24 8.54 -7.77
N GLY A 46 -11.02 9.27 -6.67
CA GLY A 46 -10.26 10.53 -6.71
C GLY A 46 -8.76 10.31 -6.96
N ASP A 47 -8.07 11.34 -7.47
CA ASP A 47 -6.64 11.26 -7.80
C ASP A 47 -5.77 10.83 -6.60
N ILE A 48 -6.08 11.36 -5.41
CA ILE A 48 -5.42 10.98 -4.15
C ILE A 48 -5.61 9.49 -3.84
N ASP A 49 -6.83 8.96 -4.05
CA ASP A 49 -7.13 7.55 -3.85
C ASP A 49 -6.36 6.67 -4.84
N TRP A 50 -6.36 7.09 -6.10
CA TRP A 50 -5.68 6.39 -7.18
C TRP A 50 -4.16 6.31 -6.96
N ASP A 51 -3.56 7.40 -6.47
CA ASP A 51 -2.14 7.43 -6.10
C ASP A 51 -1.82 6.42 -5.00
N ILE A 52 -2.64 6.37 -3.96
CA ILE A 52 -2.44 5.44 -2.84
C ILE A 52 -2.65 3.99 -3.30
N ASP A 53 -3.70 3.75 -4.07
CA ASP A 53 -4.01 2.44 -4.64
C ASP A 53 -2.86 1.91 -5.51
N THR A 54 -2.33 2.78 -6.38
CA THR A 54 -1.17 2.47 -7.23
C THR A 54 0.07 2.18 -6.40
N ALA A 55 0.38 3.02 -5.40
CA ALA A 55 1.54 2.83 -4.53
C ALA A 55 1.47 1.53 -3.72
N ILE A 56 0.28 1.17 -3.22
CA ILE A 56 0.05 -0.11 -2.51
C ILE A 56 0.30 -1.29 -3.45
N ARG A 57 -0.23 -1.26 -4.68
CA ARG A 57 -0.02 -2.34 -5.67
C ARG A 57 1.43 -2.49 -6.10
N GLN A 58 2.15 -1.37 -6.27
CA GLN A 58 3.59 -1.38 -6.55
C GLN A 58 4.39 -2.01 -5.40
N CYS A 59 3.94 -1.80 -4.15
CA CYS A 59 4.50 -2.46 -2.97
C CYS A 59 3.96 -3.89 -2.77
N GLY A 60 3.23 -4.43 -3.75
CA GLY A 60 2.71 -5.79 -3.79
C GLY A 60 1.47 -6.04 -2.91
N GLY A 61 0.79 -5.00 -2.46
CA GLY A 61 -0.51 -5.11 -1.83
C GLY A 61 -1.64 -5.27 -2.84
N GLU A 62 -2.72 -5.91 -2.41
CA GLU A 62 -3.92 -6.08 -3.23
C GLU A 62 -5.12 -5.47 -2.51
N PRO A 63 -5.45 -4.19 -2.80
CA PRO A 63 -6.70 -3.59 -2.36
C PRO A 63 -7.88 -4.37 -2.92
N SER A 64 -8.77 -4.84 -2.05
CA SER A 64 -9.95 -5.59 -2.47
C SER A 64 -11.04 -4.64 -2.92
N THR A 65 -11.44 -4.73 -4.20
CA THR A 65 -12.57 -3.96 -4.74
C THR A 65 -13.86 -4.37 -4.03
N GLY A 66 -14.49 -3.42 -3.34
CA GLY A 66 -15.78 -3.60 -2.67
C GLY A 66 -16.97 -3.15 -3.53
N TYR A 67 -18.13 -3.04 -2.89
CA TYR A 67 -19.36 -2.54 -3.51
C TYR A 67 -19.26 -1.02 -3.82
N ARG A 68 -19.86 -0.56 -4.94
CA ARG A 68 -19.83 0.85 -5.42
C ARG A 68 -18.42 1.41 -5.77
N TYR A 69 -17.57 0.62 -6.43
CA TYR A 69 -16.28 1.08 -6.98
C TYR A 69 -15.30 1.64 -5.92
N THR A 70 -15.49 1.27 -4.65
CA THR A 70 -14.56 1.62 -3.57
C THR A 70 -13.73 0.39 -3.22
N ALA A 71 -12.42 0.48 -3.33
CA ALA A 71 -11.51 -0.56 -2.86
C ALA A 71 -11.17 -0.35 -1.39
N TYR A 72 -10.88 -1.44 -0.68
CA TYR A 72 -10.42 -1.39 0.70
C TYR A 72 -9.09 -2.11 0.83
N PHE A 73 -8.15 -1.49 1.55
CA PHE A 73 -6.92 -2.14 1.95
C PHE A 73 -6.87 -2.25 3.47
N HIS A 74 -6.91 -3.48 3.98
CA HIS A 74 -6.94 -3.75 5.41
C HIS A 74 -5.53 -3.97 5.94
N PHE A 75 -5.09 -3.12 6.87
CA PHE A 75 -3.73 -3.15 7.43
C PHE A 75 -3.50 -4.34 8.38
N ASN A 76 -4.57 -4.88 8.97
CA ASN A 76 -4.53 -6.02 9.88
C ASN A 76 -4.44 -7.38 9.18
N ARG A 77 -4.48 -7.41 7.83
CA ARG A 77 -4.31 -8.63 7.04
C ARG A 77 -2.84 -8.85 6.67
N LYS A 78 -2.57 -10.00 6.09
CA LYS A 78 -1.28 -10.35 5.48
C LYS A 78 -1.50 -10.68 4.01
N THR A 79 -0.51 -10.39 3.19
CA THR A 79 -0.48 -10.73 1.77
C THR A 79 0.66 -11.72 1.54
N GLU A 80 0.36 -12.78 0.79
CA GLU A 80 1.36 -13.72 0.31
C GLU A 80 2.10 -13.10 -0.87
N MET A 81 3.43 -13.13 -0.82
CA MET A 81 4.27 -12.53 -1.85
C MET A 81 5.53 -13.37 -2.04
N VAL A 82 5.96 -13.51 -3.30
CA VAL A 82 7.23 -14.15 -3.62
C VAL A 82 8.38 -13.30 -3.04
N LYS A 83 9.30 -13.93 -2.32
CA LYS A 83 10.43 -13.28 -1.66
C LYS A 83 11.27 -12.41 -2.59
N GLU A 84 11.58 -12.90 -3.78
CA GLU A 84 12.33 -12.16 -4.80
C GLU A 84 11.65 -10.83 -5.15
N ARG A 85 10.33 -10.83 -5.32
CA ARG A 85 9.54 -9.61 -5.56
C ARG A 85 9.60 -8.65 -4.37
N TYR A 86 9.53 -9.16 -3.15
CA TYR A 86 9.66 -8.33 -1.95
C TYR A 86 11.06 -7.67 -1.88
N ASP A 87 12.11 -8.45 -2.11
CA ASP A 87 13.50 -7.97 -2.07
C ASP A 87 13.76 -6.92 -3.17
N GLU A 88 13.19 -7.10 -4.37
CA GLU A 88 13.23 -6.11 -5.45
C GLU A 88 12.58 -4.77 -5.05
N ILE A 89 11.37 -4.82 -4.46
CA ILE A 89 10.66 -3.63 -4.00
C ILE A 89 11.47 -2.90 -2.91
N VAL A 90 11.99 -3.65 -1.94
CA VAL A 90 12.81 -3.08 -0.86
C VAL A 90 14.07 -2.43 -1.43
N LYS A 91 14.73 -3.07 -2.40
CA LYS A 91 15.91 -2.52 -3.07
C LYS A 91 15.58 -1.26 -3.87
N GLU A 92 14.46 -1.19 -4.58
CA GLU A 92 14.01 0.03 -5.28
C GLU A 92 13.70 1.17 -4.30
N LEU A 93 13.11 0.84 -3.15
CA LEU A 93 12.67 1.83 -2.17
C LEU A 93 13.76 2.27 -1.19
N TYR A 94 14.77 1.46 -0.90
CA TYR A 94 15.75 1.77 0.14
C TYR A 94 17.21 1.49 -0.25
N GLY A 95 17.46 0.89 -1.41
CA GLY A 95 18.80 0.77 -2.02
C GLY A 95 19.19 2.02 -2.78
#